data_AF-A0A1I7FKD0-F1
#
_entry.id   AF-A0A1I7FKD0-F1
#
_cell.length_a   1.000
_cell.length_b   1.000
_cell.length_c   1.000
_cell.angle_alpha   90.00
_cell.angle_beta   90.00
_cell.angle_gamma   90.00
#
_symmetry.space_group_name_H-M   'P 1'
#
loop_
_entity.id
_entity.type
_entity.pdbx_description
1 polymer ?
#
loop_
_entity_poly.entity_id
_entity_poly.type
_entity_poly.pdbx_seq_one_letter_code
_entity_poly.pdbx_strand_id
1 'polypeptide(L)'
;MFIENLSSLNYKEVKNIVDEIDIEKEYNKEGFNNLVLELKEDKRKNVASLGEKLMKNKAKIEKEVKRVKAMYAFDKSFGNYKYVAGVDEVGRGPLAGPIAACAVILNEADLDENLILWINDSKKLSKKKREELAGIIKEKALAYHIAVCDNEEIDKLGIGYANNKVFLDACNNLEIKPDLVLSDGYLVKNIELQNKSVIKGDTKSAAIAAASIVAKVYRDNLMKEYAKKYTYYDFENNAGYGTMKHIEGLKEHGPSKIHRQSFLTKIL
;
A
#
# COMPACT_ATOMS: atom_id res chain seq x y z
N MET A 1 -20.98 19.43 15.66
CA MET A 1 -22.41 19.83 15.60
C MET A 1 -22.96 19.24 14.33
N PHE A 2 -23.70 18.12 14.38
CA PHE A 2 -24.10 17.50 13.11
C PHE A 2 -25.38 18.09 12.56
N ILE A 3 -26.53 18.15 13.25
CA ILE A 3 -27.67 18.94 12.75
C ILE A 3 -28.53 19.43 13.93
N GLU A 4 -28.47 20.72 14.28
CA GLU A 4 -29.52 21.32 15.09
C GLU A 4 -30.74 21.52 14.17
N ASN A 5 -31.75 20.66 14.32
CA ASN A 5 -33.04 20.72 13.63
C ASN A 5 -33.11 20.13 12.20
N LEU A 6 -32.89 18.81 12.09
CA LEU A 6 -33.09 18.02 10.85
C LEU A 6 -34.47 18.24 10.19
N SER A 7 -35.49 18.51 11.01
CA SER A 7 -36.87 18.68 10.57
C SER A 7 -37.10 19.97 9.76
N SER A 8 -36.28 21.01 9.94
CA SER A 8 -36.39 22.27 9.20
C SER A 8 -35.66 22.28 7.86
N LEU A 9 -34.76 21.31 7.62
CA LEU A 9 -33.97 21.24 6.39
C LEU A 9 -34.73 20.48 5.29
N ASN A 10 -34.57 20.87 4.04
CA ASN A 10 -35.04 20.09 2.89
C ASN A 10 -34.07 18.93 2.58
N TYR A 11 -34.52 17.96 1.77
CA TYR A 11 -33.72 16.78 1.43
C TYR A 11 -32.33 17.12 0.84
N LYS A 12 -32.23 18.16 0.01
CA LYS A 12 -30.98 18.53 -0.65
C LYS A 12 -29.96 19.04 0.37
N GLU A 13 -30.40 19.83 1.35
CA GLU A 13 -29.57 20.32 2.45
C GLU A 13 -29.09 19.16 3.32
N VAL A 14 -29.99 18.26 3.72
CA VAL A 14 -29.62 17.07 4.50
C VAL A 14 -28.63 16.19 3.73
N LYS A 15 -28.87 15.96 2.43
CA LYS A 15 -27.98 15.17 1.59
C LYS A 15 -26.58 15.79 1.49
N ASN A 16 -26.48 17.12 1.35
CA ASN A 16 -25.19 17.80 1.31
C ASN A 16 -24.40 17.59 2.61
N ILE A 17 -25.06 17.75 3.76
CA ILE A 17 -24.44 17.49 5.07
C ILE A 17 -23.93 16.05 5.14
N VAL A 18 -24.78 15.08 4.77
CA VAL A 18 -24.41 13.66 4.78
C VAL A 18 -23.23 13.34 3.86
N ASP A 19 -23.17 13.96 2.68
CA ASP A 19 -22.10 13.72 1.70
C ASP A 19 -20.75 14.36 2.12
N GLU A 20 -20.77 15.36 3.02
CA GLU A 20 -19.56 15.99 3.57
C GLU A 20 -18.95 15.23 4.76
N ILE A 21 -19.65 14.23 5.31
CA ILE A 21 -19.16 13.47 6.46
C ILE A 21 -18.01 12.55 6.05
N ASP A 22 -16.85 12.78 6.65
CA ASP A 22 -15.73 11.83 6.64
C ASP A 22 -16.03 10.68 7.61
N ILE A 23 -16.74 9.66 7.11
CA ILE A 23 -17.16 8.51 7.93
C ILE A 23 -15.96 7.81 8.57
N GLU A 24 -14.79 7.79 7.92
CA GLU A 24 -13.59 7.14 8.49
C GLU A 24 -13.11 7.81 9.78
N LYS A 25 -13.37 9.12 9.94
CA LYS A 25 -13.03 9.88 11.14
C LYS A 25 -14.17 9.99 12.15
N GLU A 26 -15.41 9.89 11.69
CA GLU A 26 -16.60 10.17 12.51
C GLU A 26 -17.30 8.89 13.01
N TYR A 27 -17.03 7.71 12.43
CA TYR A 27 -17.84 6.49 12.66
C TYR A 27 -18.02 6.08 14.14
N ASN A 28 -17.06 6.38 15.01
CA ASN A 28 -17.08 6.03 16.43
C ASN A 28 -17.58 7.16 17.33
N LYS A 29 -17.81 8.36 16.79
CA LYS A 29 -18.24 9.52 17.59
C LYS A 29 -19.72 9.45 17.92
N GLU A 30 -20.08 9.85 19.14
CA GLU A 30 -21.46 9.89 19.61
C GLU A 30 -22.36 10.73 18.69
N GLY A 31 -21.87 11.90 18.26
CA GLY A 31 -22.61 12.77 17.35
C GLY A 31 -22.95 12.13 16.00
N PHE A 32 -22.07 11.27 15.46
CA PHE A 32 -22.35 10.53 14.23
C PHE A 32 -23.41 9.45 14.45
N ASN A 33 -23.33 8.73 15.57
CA ASN A 33 -24.33 7.73 15.93
C ASN A 33 -25.73 8.34 16.10
N ASN A 34 -25.82 9.49 16.78
CA ASN A 34 -27.06 10.23 16.95
C ASN A 34 -27.63 10.70 15.61
N LEU A 35 -26.80 11.27 14.73
CA LEU A 35 -27.23 11.66 13.38
C LEU A 35 -27.79 10.47 12.58
N VAL A 36 -27.13 9.30 12.63
CA VAL A 36 -27.62 8.10 11.93
C VAL A 36 -28.99 7.67 12.44
N LEU A 37 -29.23 7.74 13.76
CA LEU A 37 -30.52 7.43 14.37
C LEU A 37 -31.60 8.44 13.95
N GLU A 38 -31.32 9.74 14.08
CA GLU A 38 -32.23 10.82 13.69
C GLU A 38 -32.65 10.72 12.22
N LEU A 39 -31.69 10.47 11.32
CA LEU A 39 -31.98 10.30 9.90
C LEU A 39 -32.91 9.12 9.66
N LYS A 40 -32.69 7.98 10.33
CA LYS A 40 -33.50 6.76 10.16
C LYS A 40 -34.93 6.90 10.68
N GLU A 41 -35.13 7.71 11.72
CA GLU A 41 -36.45 7.97 12.31
C GLU A 41 -37.23 9.07 11.56
N ASP A 42 -36.61 9.73 10.57
CA ASP A 42 -37.25 10.75 9.76
C ASP A 42 -38.42 10.16 8.94
N LYS A 43 -39.57 10.85 8.97
CA LYS A 43 -40.79 10.44 8.26
C LYS A 43 -40.62 10.46 6.73
N ARG A 44 -39.67 11.24 6.21
CA ARG A 44 -39.40 11.36 4.77
C ARG A 44 -38.54 10.18 4.33
N LYS A 45 -39.11 9.28 3.52
CA LYS A 45 -38.44 8.04 3.07
C LYS A 45 -37.06 8.26 2.42
N ASN A 46 -36.87 9.36 1.70
CA ASN A 46 -35.60 9.72 1.09
C ASN A 46 -34.54 10.18 2.11
N VAL A 47 -34.94 10.76 3.24
CA VAL A 47 -34.03 11.11 4.35
C VAL A 47 -33.69 9.86 5.16
N ALA A 48 -34.69 9.02 5.47
CA ALA A 48 -34.49 7.73 6.13
C ALA A 48 -33.48 6.83 5.39
N SER A 49 -33.52 6.80 4.06
CA SER A 49 -32.58 6.02 3.27
C SER A 49 -31.13 6.55 3.33
N LEU A 50 -30.91 7.84 3.62
CA LEU A 50 -29.57 8.37 3.92
C LEU A 50 -29.04 7.80 5.24
N GLY A 51 -29.89 7.70 6.27
CA GLY A 51 -29.56 7.07 7.54
C GLY A 51 -29.20 5.58 7.36
N GLU A 52 -29.96 4.84 6.56
CA GLU A 52 -29.62 3.45 6.21
C GLU A 52 -28.28 3.32 5.48
N LYS A 53 -28.00 4.24 4.53
CA LYS A 53 -26.72 4.29 3.80
C LYS A 53 -25.56 4.53 4.77
N LEU A 54 -25.69 5.52 5.67
CA LEU A 54 -24.66 5.80 6.68
C LEU A 54 -24.45 4.62 7.63
N MET A 55 -25.52 3.95 8.07
CA MET A 55 -25.41 2.76 8.92
C MET A 55 -24.66 1.62 8.23
N LYS A 56 -24.95 1.36 6.94
CA LYS A 56 -24.22 0.35 6.14
C LYS A 56 -22.75 0.72 5.97
N ASN A 57 -22.46 2.01 5.72
CA ASN A 57 -21.09 2.50 5.61
C ASN A 57 -20.34 2.39 6.93
N LYS A 58 -20.98 2.74 8.06
CA LYS A 58 -20.43 2.58 9.41
C LYS A 58 -20.02 1.13 9.66
N ALA A 59 -20.92 0.17 9.41
CA ALA A 59 -20.63 -1.25 9.58
C ALA A 59 -19.46 -1.73 8.69
N LYS A 60 -19.32 -1.16 7.49
CA LYS A 60 -18.17 -1.42 6.61
C LYS A 60 -16.86 -0.89 7.22
N ILE A 61 -16.86 0.32 7.77
CA ILE A 61 -15.69 0.90 8.46
C ILE A 61 -15.34 0.09 9.70
N GLU A 62 -16.30 -0.28 10.54
CA GLU A 62 -16.05 -1.09 11.75
C GLU A 62 -15.43 -2.46 11.40
N LYS A 63 -15.91 -3.10 10.33
CA LYS A 63 -15.32 -4.35 9.82
C LYS A 63 -13.89 -4.14 9.35
N GLU A 64 -13.62 -3.03 8.68
CA GLU A 64 -12.30 -2.68 8.18
C GLU A 64 -11.32 -2.37 9.32
N VAL A 65 -11.75 -1.59 10.32
CA VAL A 65 -10.99 -1.32 11.55
C VAL A 65 -10.60 -2.64 12.22
N LYS A 66 -11.56 -3.56 12.39
CA LYS A 66 -11.29 -4.88 12.97
C LYS A 66 -10.28 -5.68 12.15
N ARG A 67 -10.39 -5.65 10.82
CA ARG A 67 -9.47 -6.34 9.90
C ARG A 67 -8.05 -5.78 10.03
N VAL A 68 -7.90 -4.46 9.99
CA VAL A 68 -6.58 -3.82 10.06
C VAL A 68 -5.97 -3.99 11.46
N LYS A 69 -6.74 -3.84 12.54
CA LYS A 69 -6.26 -4.13 13.90
C LYS A 69 -5.73 -5.57 14.03
N ALA A 70 -6.35 -6.54 13.34
CA ALA A 70 -5.83 -7.90 13.31
C ALA A 70 -4.47 -8.03 12.58
N MET A 71 -4.19 -7.18 11.59
CA MET A 71 -2.88 -7.14 10.92
C MET A 71 -1.78 -6.57 11.83
N TYR A 72 -2.07 -5.50 12.57
CA TYR A 72 -1.13 -4.98 13.59
C TYR A 72 -0.93 -5.99 14.74
N ALA A 73 -2.01 -6.66 15.18
CA ALA A 73 -1.91 -7.72 16.19
C ALA A 73 -1.08 -8.92 15.70
N PHE A 74 -1.15 -9.23 14.40
CA PHE A 74 -0.31 -10.25 13.78
C PHE A 74 1.19 -9.87 13.87
N ASP A 75 1.55 -8.62 13.59
CA ASP A 75 2.93 -8.13 13.72
C ASP A 75 3.42 -8.25 15.17
N LYS A 76 2.60 -7.84 16.14
CA LYS A 76 2.88 -7.98 17.59
C LYS A 76 2.98 -9.44 18.07
N SER A 77 2.33 -10.38 17.39
CA SER A 77 2.30 -11.79 17.81
C SER A 77 3.67 -12.47 17.76
N PHE A 78 4.66 -11.87 17.08
CA PHE A 78 5.99 -12.43 16.92
C PHE A 78 6.91 -12.25 18.14
N GLY A 79 6.54 -11.41 19.11
CA GLY A 79 7.27 -11.20 20.36
C GLY A 79 7.11 -9.78 20.90
N ASN A 80 7.70 -9.54 22.08
CA ASN A 80 7.71 -8.22 22.71
C ASN A 80 8.85 -7.35 22.15
N TYR A 81 8.74 -6.98 20.88
CA TYR A 81 9.67 -6.10 20.19
C TYR A 81 9.14 -4.67 20.21
N LYS A 82 10.03 -3.68 20.38
CA LYS A 82 9.63 -2.27 20.39
C LYS A 82 9.40 -1.76 18.97
N TYR A 83 10.26 -2.16 18.03
CA TYR A 83 10.18 -1.77 16.64
C TYR A 83 10.15 -3.01 15.73
N VAL A 84 9.04 -3.21 15.04
CA VAL A 84 8.86 -4.24 14.02
C VAL A 84 8.83 -3.58 12.65
N ALA A 85 9.79 -3.95 11.79
CA ALA A 85 9.81 -3.52 10.40
C ALA A 85 9.18 -4.58 9.50
N GLY A 86 8.40 -4.16 8.51
CA GLY A 86 7.98 -5.00 7.40
C GLY A 86 8.77 -4.65 6.15
N VAL A 87 9.14 -5.65 5.33
CA VAL A 87 9.85 -5.45 4.05
C VAL A 87 9.21 -6.27 2.94
N ASP A 88 9.05 -5.65 1.76
CA ASP A 88 8.53 -6.29 0.54
C ASP A 88 9.17 -5.68 -0.72
N GLU A 89 9.22 -6.46 -1.81
CA GLU A 89 9.77 -6.06 -3.10
C GLU A 89 8.73 -5.83 -4.19
N VAL A 90 9.15 -5.10 -5.22
CA VAL A 90 8.45 -5.02 -6.49
C VAL A 90 9.46 -5.03 -7.63
N GLY A 91 9.05 -5.59 -8.77
CA GLY A 91 9.87 -5.55 -9.98
C GLY A 91 10.77 -6.76 -10.17
N ARG A 92 10.42 -7.91 -9.58
CA ARG A 92 11.17 -9.15 -9.78
C ARG A 92 11.04 -9.71 -11.21
N GLY A 93 9.83 -9.71 -11.76
CA GLY A 93 9.51 -10.30 -13.08
C GLY A 93 9.62 -9.42 -14.35
N PRO A 94 9.58 -8.08 -14.31
CA PRO A 94 9.73 -7.22 -15.49
C PRO A 94 10.98 -7.50 -16.32
N LEU A 95 10.87 -7.27 -17.64
CA LEU A 95 11.99 -7.31 -18.58
C LEU A 95 12.83 -6.03 -18.52
N ALA A 96 12.28 -4.94 -17.98
CA ALA A 96 12.93 -3.64 -17.90
C ALA A 96 12.73 -2.96 -16.55
N GLY A 97 13.67 -2.07 -16.23
CA GLY A 97 13.73 -1.27 -15.01
C GLY A 97 14.34 -2.03 -13.81
N PRO A 98 14.49 -1.33 -12.68
CA PRO A 98 15.12 -1.91 -11.50
C PRO A 98 14.17 -2.85 -10.74
N ILE A 99 14.74 -3.56 -9.77
CA ILE A 99 14.00 -4.09 -8.62
C ILE A 99 14.06 -3.05 -7.50
N ALA A 100 12.97 -2.90 -6.75
CA ALA A 100 12.91 -2.00 -5.60
C ALA A 100 12.28 -2.72 -4.41
N ALA A 101 12.71 -2.38 -3.20
CA ALA A 101 12.07 -2.82 -1.97
C ALA A 101 11.87 -1.62 -1.03
N CYS A 102 10.92 -1.75 -0.12
CA CYS A 102 10.74 -0.78 0.95
C CYS A 102 10.72 -1.52 2.28
N ALA A 103 11.37 -0.97 3.30
CA ALA A 103 11.16 -1.36 4.69
C ALA A 103 10.35 -0.27 5.40
N VAL A 104 9.39 -0.66 6.25
CA VAL A 104 8.51 0.28 6.97
C VAL A 104 8.36 -0.17 8.42
N ILE A 105 8.50 0.77 9.36
CA ILE A 105 8.12 0.63 10.76
C ILE A 105 6.88 1.48 11.00
N LEU A 106 5.77 0.85 11.37
CA LEU A 106 4.53 1.55 11.67
C LEU A 106 4.47 1.96 13.14
N ASN A 107 3.74 3.04 13.43
CA ASN A 107 3.47 3.41 14.82
C ASN A 107 2.34 2.53 15.37
N GLU A 108 2.68 1.65 16.30
CA GLU A 108 1.72 0.74 16.93
C GLU A 108 1.24 1.22 18.30
N ALA A 109 1.72 2.39 18.75
CA ALA A 109 1.17 3.11 19.90
C ALA A 109 -0.14 3.78 19.49
N ASP A 110 -1.12 3.81 20.38
CA ASP A 110 -2.44 4.38 20.14
C ASP A 110 -3.02 4.03 18.75
N LEU A 111 -3.43 2.77 18.60
CA LEU A 111 -4.00 2.28 17.34
C LEU A 111 -5.33 2.94 16.97
N ASP A 112 -5.93 3.77 17.81
CA ASP A 112 -7.12 4.52 17.41
C ASP A 112 -6.74 5.75 16.56
N GLU A 113 -5.57 6.35 16.80
CA GLU A 113 -5.06 7.48 16.00
C GLU A 113 -4.13 7.04 14.85
N ASN A 114 -3.28 6.04 15.09
CA ASN A 114 -2.22 5.63 14.17
C ASN A 114 -2.67 4.57 13.15
N LEU A 115 -3.91 4.09 13.23
CA LEU A 115 -4.43 3.13 12.26
C LEU A 115 -4.37 3.72 10.84
N ILE A 116 -3.95 2.87 9.92
CA ILE A 116 -4.02 3.16 8.49
C ILE A 116 -5.00 2.17 7.88
N LEU A 117 -6.23 2.62 7.67
CA LEU A 117 -7.28 1.80 7.08
C LEU A 117 -6.92 1.43 5.64
N TRP A 118 -7.52 0.34 5.15
CA TRP A 118 -7.41 -0.12 3.76
C TRP A 118 -6.04 -0.64 3.33
N ILE A 119 -5.05 -0.69 4.22
CA ILE A 119 -3.77 -1.39 3.95
C ILE A 119 -4.06 -2.86 3.64
N ASN A 120 -3.55 -3.32 2.50
CA ASN A 120 -3.69 -4.68 1.98
C ASN A 120 -2.63 -4.92 0.90
N ASP A 121 -2.62 -6.11 0.32
CA ASP A 121 -1.84 -6.44 -0.89
C ASP A 121 -2.01 -5.33 -1.93
N SER A 122 -0.88 -4.74 -2.33
CA SER A 122 -0.83 -3.60 -3.24
C SER A 122 -1.52 -3.88 -4.57
N LYS A 123 -1.56 -5.14 -5.02
CA LYS A 123 -2.20 -5.58 -6.27
C LYS A 123 -3.73 -5.57 -6.17
N LYS A 124 -4.30 -5.66 -4.96
CA LYS A 124 -5.76 -5.60 -4.72
C LYS A 124 -6.28 -4.16 -4.63
N LEU A 125 -5.38 -3.17 -4.55
CA LEU A 125 -5.72 -1.77 -4.47
C LEU A 125 -5.75 -1.11 -5.86
N SER A 126 -6.69 -0.21 -6.07
CA SER A 126 -6.67 0.67 -7.25
C SER A 126 -5.45 1.58 -7.21
N LYS A 127 -4.97 2.03 -8.39
CA LYS A 127 -3.81 2.94 -8.49
C LYS A 127 -3.98 4.19 -7.61
N LYS A 128 -5.16 4.83 -7.69
CA LYS A 128 -5.49 6.02 -6.89
C LYS A 128 -5.40 5.74 -5.38
N LYS A 129 -6.02 4.66 -4.90
CA LYS A 129 -6.01 4.32 -3.47
C LYS A 129 -4.60 3.93 -3.01
N ARG A 130 -3.81 3.28 -3.87
CA ARG A 130 -2.42 2.92 -3.57
C ARG A 130 -1.53 4.17 -3.44
N GLU A 131 -1.67 5.14 -4.34
CA GLU A 131 -0.94 6.42 -4.28
C GLU A 131 -1.32 7.23 -3.03
N GLU A 132 -2.61 7.28 -2.68
CA GLU A 132 -3.12 7.88 -1.43
C GLU A 132 -2.53 7.19 -0.19
N LEU A 133 -2.62 5.85 -0.11
CA LEU A 133 -2.10 5.09 1.03
C LEU A 133 -0.58 5.21 1.14
N ALA A 134 0.17 5.24 0.03
CA ALA A 134 1.61 5.45 0.08
C ALA A 134 1.98 6.81 0.68
N GLY A 135 1.17 7.86 0.46
CA GLY A 135 1.33 9.15 1.14
C GLY A 135 1.10 9.03 2.65
N ILE A 136 -0.05 8.47 3.04
CA ILE A 136 -0.43 8.29 4.45
C ILE A 136 0.59 7.43 5.20
N ILE A 137 1.08 6.35 4.59
CA ILE A 137 2.10 5.47 5.19
C ILE A 137 3.38 6.25 5.46
N LYS A 138 3.87 7.05 4.50
CA LYS A 138 5.09 7.83 4.68
C LYS A 138 4.95 8.89 5.77
N GLU A 139 3.75 9.46 5.93
CA GLU A 139 3.45 10.45 6.96
C GLU A 139 3.35 9.83 8.36
N LYS A 140 2.68 8.69 8.48
CA LYS A 140 2.39 8.04 9.77
C LYS A 140 3.44 7.01 10.22
N ALA A 141 4.28 6.51 9.32
CA ALA A 141 5.33 5.56 9.67
C ALA A 141 6.36 6.22 10.60
N LEU A 142 6.87 5.45 11.56
CA LEU A 142 7.97 5.90 12.41
C LEU A 142 9.28 5.99 11.63
N ALA A 143 9.48 5.06 10.68
CA ALA A 143 10.59 5.09 9.74
C ALA A 143 10.22 4.30 8.48
N TYR A 144 10.77 4.69 7.34
CA TYR A 144 10.77 3.87 6.13
C TYR A 144 12.04 4.09 5.32
N HIS A 145 12.43 3.12 4.51
CA HIS A 145 13.53 3.26 3.57
C HIS A 145 13.24 2.50 2.28
N ILE A 146 13.54 3.11 1.14
CA ILE A 146 13.37 2.49 -0.19
C ILE A 146 14.75 2.20 -0.75
N ALA A 147 15.00 0.93 -1.09
CA ALA A 147 16.23 0.49 -1.75
C ALA A 147 15.93 0.05 -3.19
N VAL A 148 16.91 0.25 -4.07
CA VAL A 148 16.80 -0.01 -5.51
C VAL A 148 18.07 -0.69 -6.02
N CYS A 149 17.91 -1.68 -6.89
CA CYS A 149 19.00 -2.34 -7.60
C CYS A 149 18.66 -2.31 -9.11
N ASP A 150 19.58 -1.77 -9.90
CA ASP A 150 19.36 -1.50 -11.33
C ASP A 150 19.45 -2.75 -12.20
N ASN A 151 19.14 -2.59 -13.50
CA ASN A 151 19.14 -3.71 -14.44
C ASN A 151 20.55 -4.25 -14.72
N GLU A 152 21.60 -3.42 -14.66
CA GLU A 152 22.97 -3.86 -14.92
C GLU A 152 23.46 -4.79 -13.81
N GLU A 153 23.18 -4.45 -12.55
CA GLU A 153 23.51 -5.29 -11.41
C GLU A 153 22.65 -6.57 -11.39
N ILE A 154 21.36 -6.50 -11.77
CA ILE A 154 20.51 -7.68 -11.96
C ILE A 154 21.11 -8.62 -13.02
N ASP A 155 21.55 -8.09 -14.16
CA ASP A 155 22.14 -8.89 -15.23
C ASP A 155 23.47 -9.54 -14.79
N LYS A 156 24.27 -8.85 -13.98
CA LYS A 156 25.58 -9.33 -13.51
C LYS A 156 25.48 -10.38 -12.40
N LEU A 157 24.59 -10.18 -11.43
CA LEU A 157 24.57 -10.96 -10.18
C LEU A 157 23.33 -11.86 -10.05
N GLY A 158 22.34 -11.65 -10.91
CA GLY A 158 21.09 -12.40 -10.94
C GLY A 158 20.01 -11.82 -10.02
N ILE A 159 18.76 -12.07 -10.39
CA ILE A 159 17.58 -11.51 -9.72
C ILE A 159 17.44 -11.92 -8.25
N GLY A 160 17.88 -13.14 -7.90
CA GLY A 160 17.84 -13.62 -6.52
C GLY A 160 18.81 -12.85 -5.61
N TYR A 161 20.01 -12.52 -6.12
CA TYR A 161 20.97 -11.69 -5.41
C TYR A 161 20.44 -10.27 -5.26
N ALA A 162 19.97 -9.67 -6.36
CA ALA A 162 19.42 -8.32 -6.37
C ALA A 162 18.24 -8.15 -5.39
N ASN A 163 17.37 -9.16 -5.29
CA ASN A 163 16.27 -9.18 -4.30
C ASN A 163 16.78 -9.13 -2.86
N ASN A 164 17.75 -9.99 -2.52
CA ASN A 164 18.31 -9.99 -1.18
C ASN A 164 19.03 -8.68 -0.86
N LYS A 165 19.73 -8.10 -1.86
CA LYS A 165 20.41 -6.82 -1.73
C LYS A 165 19.43 -5.70 -1.37
N VAL A 166 18.35 -5.53 -2.13
CA VAL A 166 17.36 -4.46 -1.82
C VAL A 166 16.65 -4.69 -0.49
N PHE A 167 16.45 -5.94 -0.05
CA PHE A 167 15.94 -6.22 1.30
C PHE A 167 16.91 -5.80 2.39
N LEU A 168 18.18 -6.22 2.26
CA LEU A 168 19.23 -5.90 3.23
C LEU A 168 19.43 -4.38 3.33
N ASP A 169 19.55 -3.71 2.18
CA ASP A 169 19.72 -2.26 2.09
C ASP A 169 18.52 -1.53 2.68
N ALA A 170 17.29 -1.95 2.36
CA ALA A 170 16.09 -1.33 2.91
C ALA A 170 16.01 -1.45 4.43
N CYS A 171 16.35 -2.60 5.00
CA CYS A 171 16.29 -2.81 6.44
C CYS A 171 17.41 -2.09 7.20
N ASN A 172 18.64 -2.11 6.68
CA ASN A 172 19.81 -1.55 7.35
C ASN A 172 19.84 -0.01 7.35
N ASN A 173 19.16 0.63 6.40
CA ASN A 173 19.13 2.09 6.27
C ASN A 173 17.84 2.74 6.79
N LEU A 174 17.06 2.02 7.61
CA LEU A 174 15.99 2.64 8.38
C LEU A 174 16.58 3.60 9.41
N GLU A 175 16.02 4.80 9.52
CA GLU A 175 16.43 5.80 10.51
C GLU A 175 16.25 5.30 11.95
N ILE A 176 15.21 4.49 12.17
CA ILE A 176 15.00 3.75 13.41
C ILE A 176 15.41 2.29 13.19
N LYS A 177 16.37 1.81 13.97
CA LYS A 177 16.80 0.41 13.92
C LYS A 177 15.68 -0.51 14.44
N PRO A 178 15.16 -1.45 13.63
CA PRO A 178 14.14 -2.38 14.09
C PRO A 178 14.74 -3.45 14.99
N ASP A 179 13.95 -3.96 15.93
CA ASP A 179 14.32 -5.13 16.72
C ASP A 179 14.00 -6.44 15.97
N LEU A 180 12.97 -6.42 15.12
CA LEU A 180 12.52 -7.53 14.29
C LEU A 180 12.18 -7.05 12.87
N VAL A 181 12.63 -7.79 11.86
CA VAL A 181 12.21 -7.64 10.46
C VAL A 181 11.27 -8.78 10.05
N LEU A 182 10.10 -8.43 9.54
CA LEU A 182 9.15 -9.32 8.90
C LEU A 182 9.23 -9.14 7.39
N SER A 183 9.55 -10.21 6.64
CA SER A 183 9.70 -10.15 5.18
C SER A 183 8.66 -11.02 4.48
N ASP A 184 8.17 -10.59 3.32
CA ASP A 184 7.24 -11.41 2.53
C ASP A 184 7.99 -12.57 1.85
N GLY A 185 7.54 -13.80 2.11
CA GLY A 185 7.97 -15.01 1.43
C GLY A 185 9.37 -15.55 1.74
N TYR A 186 10.37 -14.71 2.02
CA TYR A 186 11.78 -15.11 2.13
C TYR A 186 12.51 -14.45 3.29
N LEU A 187 13.43 -15.17 3.94
CA LEU A 187 14.34 -14.57 4.93
C LEU A 187 15.33 -13.61 4.23
N VAL A 188 15.61 -12.48 4.88
CA VAL A 188 16.70 -11.59 4.50
C VAL A 188 18.02 -12.23 4.93
N LYS A 189 18.87 -12.59 3.96
CA LYS A 189 20.16 -13.23 4.24
C LYS A 189 21.19 -12.17 4.62
N ASN A 190 22.11 -12.56 5.52
CA ASN A 190 23.22 -11.73 5.99
C ASN A 190 22.81 -10.45 6.73
N ILE A 191 21.59 -10.41 7.26
CA ILE A 191 21.15 -9.34 8.16
C ILE A 191 21.56 -9.71 9.60
N GLU A 192 22.09 -8.74 10.36
CA GLU A 192 22.43 -8.94 11.78
C GLU A 192 21.22 -8.81 12.72
N LEU A 193 20.11 -8.29 12.18
CA LEU A 193 18.85 -8.09 12.88
C LEU A 193 18.07 -9.40 12.99
N GLN A 194 17.24 -9.55 14.02
CA GLN A 194 16.28 -10.66 14.04
C GLN A 194 15.35 -10.53 12.83
N ASN A 195 15.14 -11.62 12.10
CA ASN A 195 14.22 -11.61 10.98
C ASN A 195 13.39 -12.89 10.86
N LYS A 196 12.18 -12.75 10.34
CA LYS A 196 11.24 -13.85 10.09
C LYS A 196 10.55 -13.64 8.75
N SER A 197 10.43 -14.72 7.98
CA SER A 197 9.65 -14.72 6.73
C SER A 197 8.20 -15.05 7.01
N VAL A 198 7.28 -14.31 6.38
CA VAL A 198 5.84 -14.53 6.48
C VAL A 198 5.30 -14.95 5.13
N ILE A 199 4.59 -16.08 5.06
CA ILE A 199 3.91 -16.52 3.84
C ILE A 199 2.66 -15.65 3.64
N LYS A 200 2.59 -14.96 2.50
CA LYS A 200 1.54 -13.98 2.15
C LYS A 200 1.49 -12.84 3.17
N GLY A 201 2.68 -12.31 3.49
CA GLY A 201 2.87 -11.27 4.49
C GLY A 201 2.08 -10.00 4.17
N ASP A 202 2.00 -9.63 2.90
CA ASP A 202 1.20 -8.52 2.35
C ASP A 202 -0.31 -8.55 2.71
N THR A 203 -0.85 -9.71 3.07
CA THR A 203 -2.26 -9.87 3.49
C THR A 203 -2.45 -10.06 5.00
N LYS A 204 -1.37 -10.28 5.75
CA LYS A 204 -1.41 -10.62 7.18
C LYS A 204 -0.75 -9.57 8.06
N SER A 205 0.38 -9.04 7.63
CA SER A 205 1.20 -8.07 8.34
C SER A 205 0.87 -6.66 7.87
N ALA A 206 0.65 -5.75 8.81
CA ALA A 206 0.42 -4.36 8.49
C ALA A 206 1.70 -3.72 7.95
N ALA A 207 2.84 -4.03 8.58
CA ALA A 207 4.13 -3.49 8.18
C ALA A 207 4.56 -3.97 6.77
N ILE A 208 4.40 -5.27 6.45
CA ILE A 208 4.73 -5.80 5.11
C ILE A 208 3.80 -5.20 4.05
N ALA A 209 2.50 -5.13 4.33
CA ALA A 209 1.55 -4.54 3.40
C ALA A 209 1.85 -3.05 3.13
N ALA A 210 2.25 -2.30 4.16
CA ALA A 210 2.69 -0.92 4.02
C ALA A 210 3.95 -0.80 3.14
N ALA A 211 4.95 -1.65 3.38
CA ALA A 211 6.16 -1.75 2.56
C ALA A 211 5.82 -2.04 1.09
N SER A 212 4.96 -3.03 0.83
CA SER A 212 4.50 -3.40 -0.52
C SER A 212 3.90 -2.23 -1.28
N ILE A 213 3.02 -1.46 -0.62
CA ILE A 213 2.35 -0.29 -1.19
C ILE A 213 3.37 0.78 -1.56
N VAL A 214 4.28 1.13 -0.63
CA VAL A 214 5.28 2.18 -0.86
C VAL A 214 6.27 1.78 -1.95
N ALA A 215 6.78 0.55 -1.93
CA ALA A 215 7.68 0.02 -2.95
C ALA A 215 7.01 0.06 -4.35
N LYS A 216 5.76 -0.40 -4.44
CA LYS A 216 4.99 -0.43 -5.69
C LYS A 216 4.76 0.96 -6.27
N VAL A 217 4.33 1.92 -5.46
CA VAL A 217 4.11 3.31 -5.91
C VAL A 217 5.43 3.94 -6.37
N TYR A 218 6.51 3.73 -5.63
CA TYR A 218 7.83 4.23 -6.01
C TYR A 218 8.26 3.68 -7.38
N ARG A 219 8.23 2.36 -7.56
CA ARG A 219 8.67 1.74 -8.81
C ARG A 219 7.77 2.13 -9.99
N ASP A 220 6.46 2.19 -9.80
CA ASP A 220 5.53 2.59 -10.86
C ASP A 220 5.79 4.03 -11.31
N ASN A 221 6.06 4.94 -10.37
CA ASN A 221 6.43 6.32 -10.72
C ASN A 221 7.77 6.37 -11.47
N LEU A 222 8.77 5.59 -11.06
CA LEU A 222 10.03 5.50 -11.79
C LEU A 222 9.84 4.98 -13.23
N MET A 223 8.99 3.97 -13.42
CA MET A 223 8.68 3.47 -14.77
C MET A 223 7.91 4.47 -15.63
N LYS A 224 7.03 5.30 -15.04
CA LYS A 224 6.38 6.42 -15.76
C LYS A 224 7.42 7.44 -16.24
N GLU A 225 8.43 7.76 -15.42
CA GLU A 225 9.51 8.65 -15.84
C GLU A 225 10.33 8.05 -16.98
N TYR A 226 10.62 6.74 -16.92
CA TYR A 226 11.25 6.04 -18.03
C TYR A 226 10.41 6.00 -19.31
N ALA A 227 9.08 5.92 -19.20
CA ALA A 227 8.19 5.93 -20.35
C ALA A 227 8.30 7.21 -21.19
N LYS A 228 8.60 8.36 -20.56
CA LYS A 228 8.85 9.63 -21.25
C LYS A 228 10.09 9.59 -22.14
N LYS A 229 11.11 8.79 -21.75
CA LYS A 229 12.39 8.67 -22.46
C LYS A 229 12.41 7.52 -23.47
N TYR A 230 11.75 6.41 -23.15
CA TYR A 230 11.74 5.19 -23.94
C TYR A 230 10.32 4.88 -24.42
N THR A 231 9.91 5.56 -25.48
CA THR A 231 8.50 5.64 -25.92
C THR A 231 8.00 4.40 -26.65
N TYR A 232 8.90 3.51 -27.11
CA TYR A 232 8.54 2.36 -27.95
C TYR A 232 7.97 1.15 -27.20
N TYR A 233 8.06 1.12 -25.88
CA TYR A 233 7.85 -0.11 -25.09
C TYR A 233 6.59 -0.10 -24.22
N ASP A 234 5.75 0.94 -24.30
CA ASP A 234 4.51 1.07 -23.51
C ASP A 234 4.71 1.00 -21.98
N PHE A 235 5.85 1.50 -21.49
CA PHE A 235 6.23 1.41 -20.07
C PHE A 235 5.26 2.08 -19.11
N GLU A 236 4.49 3.08 -19.57
CA GLU A 236 3.47 3.74 -18.77
C GLU A 236 2.38 2.75 -18.31
N ASN A 237 2.01 1.80 -19.18
CA ASN A 237 0.92 0.86 -18.91
C ASN A 237 1.42 -0.48 -18.39
N ASN A 238 2.60 -0.93 -18.86
CA ASN A 238 3.12 -2.25 -18.48
C ASN A 238 4.18 -2.22 -17.38
N ALA A 239 4.70 -1.06 -16.96
CA ALA A 239 5.74 -0.94 -15.94
C ALA A 239 6.97 -1.87 -16.13
N GLY A 240 7.30 -2.18 -17.39
CA GLY A 240 8.41 -3.04 -17.78
C GLY A 240 8.07 -4.54 -17.86
N TYR A 241 6.84 -4.96 -17.56
CA TYR A 241 6.41 -6.35 -17.76
C TYR A 241 6.31 -6.68 -19.26
N GLY A 242 6.63 -7.92 -19.65
CA GLY A 242 6.64 -8.38 -21.04
C GLY A 242 5.25 -8.57 -21.65
N THR A 243 4.49 -7.48 -21.81
CA THR A 243 3.23 -7.49 -22.55
C THR A 243 3.48 -7.59 -24.06
N MET A 244 2.44 -7.91 -24.84
CA MET A 244 2.55 -7.99 -26.30
C MET A 244 3.16 -6.73 -26.91
N LYS A 245 2.66 -5.54 -26.54
CA LYS A 245 3.20 -4.24 -26.98
C LYS A 245 4.67 -4.03 -26.63
N HIS A 246 5.10 -4.48 -25.45
CA HIS A 246 6.50 -4.38 -25.03
C HIS A 246 7.39 -5.27 -25.90
N ILE A 247 6.95 -6.51 -26.15
CA ILE A 247 7.68 -7.47 -26.98
C ILE A 247 7.77 -6.99 -28.44
N GLU A 248 6.70 -6.40 -28.97
CA GLU A 248 6.70 -5.76 -30.30
C GLU A 248 7.72 -4.63 -30.38
N GLY A 249 7.70 -3.70 -29.41
CA GLY A 249 8.69 -2.61 -29.34
C GLY A 249 10.14 -3.12 -29.23
N LEU A 250 10.35 -4.22 -28.50
CA LEU A 250 11.66 -4.89 -28.41
C LEU A 250 12.13 -5.46 -29.74
N LYS A 251 11.24 -6.08 -30.52
CA LYS A 251 11.57 -6.66 -31.82
C LYS A 251 11.82 -5.60 -32.89
N GLU A 252 11.07 -4.50 -32.85
CA GLU A 252 11.17 -3.42 -33.85
C GLU A 252 12.35 -2.47 -33.57
N HIS A 253 12.56 -2.10 -32.30
CA HIS A 253 13.51 -1.05 -31.92
C HIS A 253 14.71 -1.55 -31.11
N GLY A 254 14.79 -2.85 -30.81
CA GLY A 254 15.83 -3.43 -29.96
C GLY A 254 15.67 -3.07 -28.48
N PRO A 255 16.56 -3.58 -27.60
CA PRO A 255 16.53 -3.27 -26.18
C PRO A 255 17.08 -1.87 -25.87
N SER A 256 16.38 -1.16 -24.98
CA SER A 256 16.87 0.10 -24.38
C SER A 256 17.83 -0.13 -23.20
N LYS A 257 18.45 0.95 -22.70
CA LYS A 257 19.40 0.92 -21.57
C LYS A 257 18.86 0.38 -20.26
N ILE A 258 17.53 0.37 -20.08
CA ILE A 258 16.91 -0.12 -18.83
C ILE A 258 16.43 -1.57 -18.94
N HIS A 259 16.62 -2.23 -20.08
CA HIS A 259 16.29 -3.64 -20.21
C HIS A 259 17.30 -4.53 -19.50
N ARG A 260 16.81 -5.62 -18.94
CA ARG A 260 17.61 -6.69 -18.33
C ARG A 260 17.99 -7.67 -19.42
N GLN A 261 19.19 -7.55 -19.96
CA GLN A 261 19.66 -8.34 -21.09
C GLN A 261 19.57 -9.84 -20.80
N SER A 262 19.84 -10.25 -19.56
CA SER A 262 19.75 -11.65 -19.13
C SER A 262 18.33 -12.23 -19.26
N PHE A 263 17.29 -11.39 -19.22
CA PHE A 263 15.88 -11.80 -19.30
C PHE A 263 15.39 -11.90 -20.75
N LEU A 264 16.11 -11.32 -21.71
CA LEU A 264 15.69 -11.22 -23.12
C LEU A 264 16.16 -12.39 -23.98
N THR A 265 17.01 -13.29 -23.47
CA THR A 265 17.61 -14.42 -24.19
C THR A 265 16.65 -15.38 -24.90
N LYS A 266 15.36 -15.37 -24.52
CA LYS A 266 14.31 -16.18 -25.17
C LYS A 266 13.34 -15.36 -26.02
N ILE A 267 13.55 -14.05 -26.12
CA ILE A 267 12.67 -13.09 -26.81
C ILE A 267 13.37 -12.57 -28.07
N LEU A 268 14.66 -12.26 -27.96
CA LEU A 268 15.55 -11.79 -29.02
C LEU A 268 16.56 -12.86 -29.42
#